data_AF-W7YDY4-F1
#
_entry.id   AF-W7YDY4-F1
#
_cell.length_a   1.000
_cell.length_b   1.000
_cell.length_c   1.000
_cell.angle_alpha   90.00
_cell.angle_beta   90.00
_cell.angle_gamma   90.00
#
_symmetry.space_group_name_H-M   'P 1'
#
loop_
_entity.id
_entity.type
_entity.pdbx_description
1 polymer ?
#
loop_
_entity_poly.entity_id
_entity_poly.type
_entity_poly.pdbx_seq_one_letter_code
_entity_poly.pdbx_strand_id
1 'polypeptide(L)'
;MAFKVALIQNDIAWEQAGSNLNHLSHLLQGLEDHVDLLVLPEMFATGFSMDTSCIAQGMDGQVVEWMKEMAEKCAIAIMAHRPLKRMVKFIIGLCL
;
A
#
# COMPACT_ATOMS: atom_id res chain seq x y z
N MET A 1 1.55 9.83 -24.58
CA MET A 1 1.60 9.68 -23.11
C MET A 1 2.22 8.33 -22.82
N ALA A 2 3.17 8.25 -21.90
CA ALA A 2 3.83 7.02 -21.49
C ALA A 2 3.28 6.61 -20.12
N PHE A 3 2.90 5.34 -19.98
CA PHE A 3 2.43 4.78 -18.72
C PHE A 3 3.61 4.60 -17.76
N LYS A 4 3.57 5.26 -16.60
CA LYS A 4 4.64 5.26 -15.59
C LYS A 4 4.26 4.35 -14.43
N VAL A 5 5.16 3.39 -14.14
CA VAL A 5 5.02 2.47 -13.02
C VAL A 5 6.08 2.78 -11.98
N ALA A 6 5.67 2.98 -10.73
CA ALA A 6 6.56 3.11 -9.60
C ALA A 6 6.56 1.84 -8.75
N LEU A 7 7.76 1.40 -8.36
CA LEU A 7 7.99 0.30 -7.45
C LEU A 7 8.65 0.90 -6.21
N ILE A 8 8.04 0.72 -5.04
CA ILE A 8 8.65 1.15 -3.78
C ILE A 8 9.31 -0.03 -3.11
N GLN A 9 10.63 0.02 -2.99
CA GLN A 9 11.39 -0.86 -2.11
C GLN A 9 11.72 -0.08 -0.84
N ASN A 10 11.21 -0.52 0.30
CA ASN A 10 11.52 0.05 1.60
C ASN A 10 11.86 -1.04 2.61
N ASP A 11 12.54 -0.64 3.68
CA ASP A 11 12.71 -1.51 4.84
C ASP A 11 11.44 -1.47 5.68
N ILE A 12 10.82 -2.63 5.85
CA ILE A 12 9.56 -2.75 6.58
C ILE A 12 9.87 -2.84 8.08
N ALA A 13 9.35 -1.90 8.85
CA ALA A 13 9.36 -1.99 10.31
C ALA A 13 8.44 -3.13 10.76
N TRP A 14 9.01 -4.11 11.46
CA TRP A 14 8.30 -5.33 11.87
C TRP A 14 7.03 -5.03 12.67
N GLU A 15 5.87 -5.51 12.21
CA GLU A 15 4.55 -5.37 12.85
C GLU A 15 4.06 -3.93 13.11
N GLN A 16 4.79 -2.92 12.64
CA GLN A 16 4.49 -1.50 12.90
C GLN A 16 3.78 -0.84 11.71
N ALA A 17 2.53 -1.24 11.46
CA ALA A 17 1.79 -0.75 10.30
C ALA A 17 1.61 0.77 10.22
N GLY A 18 1.38 1.46 11.34
CA GLY A 18 1.32 2.93 11.31
C GLY A 18 2.62 3.58 10.84
N SER A 19 3.77 3.06 11.30
CA SER A 19 5.09 3.57 10.91
C SER A 19 5.37 3.33 9.42
N ASN A 20 5.07 2.12 8.92
CA ASN A 20 5.27 1.78 7.51
C ASN A 20 4.38 2.61 6.58
N LEU A 21 3.10 2.81 6.93
CA LEU A 21 2.18 3.66 6.16
C LEU A 21 2.63 5.12 6.13
N ASN A 22 3.09 5.67 7.26
CA ASN A 22 3.63 7.02 7.31
C ASN A 22 4.88 7.16 6.43
N HIS A 23 5.79 6.20 6.51
CA HIS A 23 6.99 6.19 5.66
C HIS A 23 6.64 6.13 4.17
N LEU A 24 5.70 5.26 3.78
CA LEU A 24 5.22 5.19 2.39
C LEU A 24 4.54 6.48 1.92
N SER A 25 3.79 7.14 2.81
CA SER A 25 3.15 8.43 2.50
C SER A 25 4.21 9.49 2.17
N HIS A 26 5.30 9.53 2.92
CA HIS A 26 6.41 10.44 2.65
C HIS A 26 7.11 10.14 1.32
N LEU A 27 7.30 8.87 0.99
CA LEU A 27 7.88 8.47 -0.30
C LEU A 27 6.99 8.89 -1.47
N LEU A 28 5.67 8.73 -1.35
CA LEU A 28 4.71 9.14 -2.38
C LEU A 28 4.65 10.66 -2.57
N GLN A 29 4.72 11.43 -1.49
CA GLN A 29 4.78 12.90 -1.57
C GLN A 29 6.07 13.41 -2.23
N GLY A 30 7.15 12.63 -2.17
CA GLY A 30 8.43 12.96 -2.81
C GLY A 30 8.49 12.65 -4.31
N LEU A 31 7.44 12.08 -4.90
CA LEU A 31 7.40 11.80 -6.34
C LEU A 31 7.16 13.11 -7.11
N GLU A 32 8.16 13.57 -7.85
CA GLU A 32 8.08 14.78 -8.68
C GLU A 32 7.27 14.55 -9.97
N ASP A 33 7.16 13.29 -10.38
CA ASP A 33 6.50 12.85 -11.60
C ASP A 33 5.14 12.21 -11.31
N HIS A 34 4.17 12.43 -12.20
CA HIS A 34 2.91 11.66 -12.19
C HIS A 34 3.19 10.17 -12.44
N VAL A 35 2.55 9.30 -11.65
CA VAL A 35 2.68 7.85 -11.72
C VAL A 35 1.29 7.27 -11.95
N ASP A 36 1.13 6.35 -12.90
CA ASP A 36 -0.17 5.72 -13.16
C ASP A 36 -0.43 4.52 -12.24
N LEU A 37 0.63 3.77 -11.91
CA LEU A 37 0.56 2.55 -11.10
C LEU A 37 1.68 2.48 -10.07
N LEU A 38 1.29 2.33 -8.81
CA LEU A 38 2.17 2.02 -7.69
C LEU A 38 2.08 0.52 -7.35
N VAL A 39 3.22 -0.15 -7.32
CA VAL A 39 3.34 -1.53 -6.87
C VAL A 39 4.10 -1.56 -5.54
N LEU A 40 3.43 -2.06 -4.51
CA LEU A 40 3.97 -2.21 -3.17
C LEU A 40 4.43 -3.67 -2.92
N PRO A 41 5.46 -3.87 -2.08
CA PRO A 41 5.93 -5.20 -1.70
C PRO A 41 4.86 -6.03 -1.01
N GLU A 42 5.10 -7.34 -0.98
CA GLU A 42 4.27 -8.26 -0.22
C GLU A 42 4.35 -7.95 1.29
N MET A 43 3.18 -7.84 1.94
CA MET A 43 3.08 -7.52 3.37
C MET A 43 3.70 -6.16 3.77
N PHE A 44 3.67 -5.18 2.85
CA PHE A 44 4.28 -3.85 3.01
C PHE A 44 3.98 -3.12 4.33
N ALA A 45 2.82 -3.40 4.95
CA ALA A 45 2.41 -2.74 6.16
C ALA A 45 2.98 -3.40 7.42
N THR A 46 3.25 -4.70 7.46
CA THR A 46 3.58 -5.39 8.73
C THR A 46 4.80 -6.29 8.66
N GLY A 47 5.29 -6.59 7.45
CA GLY A 47 6.31 -7.61 7.23
C GLY A 47 5.76 -9.02 7.37
N PHE A 48 6.60 -10.02 7.11
CA PHE A 48 6.27 -11.45 7.11
C PHE A 48 6.07 -12.03 8.52
N SER A 49 5.14 -11.47 9.29
CA SER A 49 4.79 -12.02 10.61
C SER A 49 3.85 -13.22 10.49
N MET A 50 4.14 -14.25 11.29
CA MET A 50 3.34 -15.46 11.42
C MET A 50 2.11 -15.25 12.34
N ASP A 51 2.06 -14.15 13.10
CA ASP A 51 0.92 -13.80 13.95
C ASP A 51 -0.18 -13.10 13.16
N THR A 52 -0.79 -13.86 12.25
CA THR A 52 -1.90 -13.40 11.40
C THR A 52 -3.12 -12.93 12.22
N SER A 53 -3.29 -13.42 13.46
CA SER A 53 -4.36 -12.99 14.37
C SER A 53 -4.23 -11.52 14.78
N CYS A 54 -3.01 -11.06 15.05
CA CYS A 54 -2.74 -9.69 15.49
C CYS A 54 -2.63 -8.70 14.31
N ILE A 55 -2.17 -9.16 13.14
CA ILE A 55 -1.89 -8.28 11.99
C ILE A 55 -2.97 -8.26 10.91
N ALA A 56 -3.85 -9.27 10.85
CA ALA A 56 -4.88 -9.33 9.81
C ALA A 56 -5.95 -8.27 10.06
N GLN A 57 -5.97 -7.26 9.20
CA GLN A 57 -6.96 -6.20 9.22
C GLN A 57 -8.08 -6.49 8.21
N GLY A 58 -9.31 -6.12 8.59
CA GLY A 58 -10.47 -6.19 7.71
C GLY A 58 -10.42 -5.16 6.57
N MET A 59 -11.49 -5.14 5.77
CA MET A 59 -11.66 -4.20 4.65
C MET A 59 -11.78 -2.73 5.10
N ASP A 60 -12.13 -2.51 6.36
CA ASP A 60 -12.22 -1.20 7.01
C ASP A 60 -10.99 -0.91 7.89
N GLY A 61 -9.91 -1.69 7.73
CA GLY A 61 -8.68 -1.47 8.48
C GLY A 61 -7.83 -0.33 7.92
N GLN A 62 -7.00 0.27 8.78
CA GLN A 62 -6.15 1.42 8.48
C GLN A 62 -5.36 1.29 7.17
N VAL A 63 -4.91 0.08 6.79
CA VAL A 63 -4.15 -0.11 5.55
C VAL A 63 -5.04 0.07 4.30
N VAL A 64 -6.32 -0.36 4.33
CA VAL A 64 -7.23 -0.16 3.18
C VAL A 64 -7.58 1.31 3.07
N GLU A 65 -7.92 1.93 4.20
CA GLU A 65 -8.26 3.35 4.26
C GLU A 65 -7.11 4.21 3.73
N TRP A 66 -5.89 3.94 4.18
CA TRP A 66 -4.69 4.57 3.65
C TRP A 66 -4.53 4.38 2.13
N MET A 67 -4.71 3.15 1.62
CA MET A 67 -4.60 2.90 0.17
C MET A 67 -5.64 3.67 -0.63
N LYS A 68 -6.89 3.78 -0.14
CA LYS A 68 -7.95 4.57 -0.78
C LYS A 68 -7.57 6.05 -0.78
N GLU A 69 -7.17 6.58 0.36
CA GLU A 69 -6.77 7.98 0.48
C GLU A 69 -5.62 8.33 -0.46
N MET A 70 -4.59 7.49 -0.55
CA MET A 70 -3.44 7.76 -1.43
C MET A 70 -3.82 7.62 -2.91
N ALA A 71 -4.65 6.64 -3.26
CA ALA A 71 -5.14 6.48 -4.63
C ALA A 71 -5.94 7.72 -5.09
N GLU A 72 -6.79 8.27 -4.21
CA GLU A 72 -7.54 9.50 -4.47
C GLU A 72 -6.66 10.75 -4.52
N LYS A 73 -5.78 10.93 -3.52
CA LYS A 73 -4.92 12.12 -3.42
C LYS A 73 -3.92 12.23 -4.58
N CYS A 74 -3.37 11.10 -5.02
CA CYS A 74 -2.35 11.07 -6.06
C CYS A 74 -2.90 10.70 -7.45
N ALA A 75 -4.20 10.36 -7.55
CA ALA A 75 -4.83 9.83 -8.77
C ALA A 75 -4.04 8.66 -9.39
N ILE A 76 -3.68 7.68 -8.55
CA ILE A 76 -2.84 6.53 -8.92
C ILE A 76 -3.57 5.22 -8.66
N ALA A 77 -3.29 4.19 -9.46
CA ALA A 77 -3.67 2.83 -9.11
C ALA A 77 -2.67 2.23 -8.12
N ILE A 78 -3.12 1.55 -7.07
CA ILE A 78 -2.24 0.90 -6.08
C ILE A 78 -2.48 -0.62 -6.09
N MET A 79 -1.40 -1.36 -6.32
CA MET A 79 -1.34 -2.82 -6.20
C MET A 79 -0.50 -3.20 -5.01
N ALA A 80 -1.08 -3.95 -4.07
CA ALA A 80 -0.39 -4.39 -2.88
C ALA A 80 -0.89 -5.76 -2.41
N HIS A 81 -0.04 -6.49 -1.69
CA HIS A 81 -0.43 -7.72 -0.99
C HIS A 81 -0.39 -7.49 0.52
N ARG A 82 -1.38 -8.04 1.22
CA ARG A 82 -1.52 -7.94 2.67
C ARG A 82 -2.16 -9.21 3.24
N PRO A 83 -1.89 -9.55 4.51
CA PRO A 83 -2.62 -10.59 5.21
C PRO A 83 -4.07 -10.15 5.42
N LEU A 84 -5.01 -10.91 4.86
CA LEU A 84 -6.45 -10.84 5.15
C LEU A 84 -6.87 -12.19 5.74
N LYS A 85 -7.93 -12.22 6.55
CA LYS A 85 -8.59 -13.48 6.99
C LYS A 85 -9.02 -14.38 5.80
N ARG A 86 -9.00 -13.86 4.57
CA ARG A 86 -9.30 -14.57 3.31
C ARG A 86 -8.36 -14.04 2.22
N MET A 87 -7.59 -14.90 1.55
CA MET A 87 -6.64 -14.47 0.50
C MET A 87 -7.39 -13.79 -0.66
N VAL A 88 -7.18 -12.48 -0.84
CA VAL A 88 -7.70 -11.70 -1.96
C VAL A 88 -6.59 -10.75 -2.42
N LYS A 89 -6.23 -10.80 -3.71
CA LYS A 89 -5.39 -9.79 -4.35
C LYS A 89 -6.25 -8.54 -4.57
N PHE A 90 -5.83 -7.40 -4.04
CA PHE A 90 -6.60 -6.16 -4.11
C PHE A 90 -5.90 -5.15 -5.04
N ILE A 91 -6.66 -4.64 -6.02
CA ILE A 91 -6.23 -3.57 -6.92
C ILE A 91 -7.23 -2.44 -6.69
N ILE A 92 -6.76 -1.33 -6.12
CA ILE A 92 -7.56 -0.10 -6.09
C ILE A 92 -7.17 0.66 -7.34
N GLY A 93 -7.99 0.54 -8.39
CA GLY A 93 -7.94 1.40 -9.55
C GLY A 93 -8.93 2.52 -9.37
N LEU A 94 -8.45 3.76 -9.23
CA LEU A 94 -9.31 4.92 -9.37
C LEU A 94 -9.48 5.17 -10.88
N CYS A 95 -10.70 5.00 -11.39
CA CYS A 95 -11.03 5.45 -12.75
C CYS A 95 -11.20 6.97 -12.71
N LEU A 96 -10.32 7.70 -13.38
CA LEU A 96 -10.53 9.11 -13.75
C LEU A 96 -11.60 9.24 -14.83
#